data_AF-A0A382Q8F5-F1
#
_entry.id   AF-A0A382Q8F5-F1
#
_cell.length_a   1.000
_cell.length_b   1.000
_cell.length_c   1.000
_cell.angle_alpha   90.00
_cell.angle_beta   90.00
_cell.angle_gamma   90.00
#
_symmetry.space_group_name_H-M   'P 1'
#
loop_
_entity.id
_entity.type
_entity.pdbx_description
1 polymer ?
#
loop_
_entity_poly.entity_id
_entity_poly.type
_entity_poly.pdbx_seq_one_letter_code
_entity_poly.pdbx_strand_id
1 'polypeptide(L)'
;KLVNYDKIVANHALKSKQKVAVAKELGAMTKALKLSKTIKSNKDFSYRILAQVASSVPKRVRFTKVDFNGSDRIQLTGFAASDQDILKLIANLSKQKLIQQASLSSMKLPNQKAGEQVQKGFRIICKLGRQV
;
A
#
# COMPACT_ATOMS: atom_id res chain seq x y z
N LYS A 1 55.50 -33.76 -13.69
CA LYS A 1 54.01 -33.74 -13.62
C LYS A 1 53.60 -33.62 -12.16
N LEU A 2 52.72 -32.68 -11.81
CA LEU A 2 52.24 -32.54 -10.42
C LEU A 2 51.44 -33.79 -10.03
N VAL A 3 51.83 -34.44 -8.92
CA VAL A 3 51.33 -35.74 -8.45
C VAL A 3 49.82 -35.74 -8.13
N ASN A 4 49.19 -34.56 -8.01
CA ASN A 4 47.79 -34.40 -7.63
C ASN A 4 46.95 -33.57 -8.62
N TYR A 5 47.46 -33.25 -9.81
CA TYR A 5 46.77 -32.38 -10.76
C TYR A 5 45.36 -32.88 -11.11
N ASP A 6 45.23 -34.17 -11.44
CA ASP A 6 43.95 -34.76 -11.85
C ASP A 6 42.92 -34.77 -10.71
N LYS A 7 43.37 -35.00 -9.46
CA LYS A 7 42.52 -34.90 -8.26
C LYS A 7 42.03 -33.47 -8.01
N ILE A 8 42.86 -32.47 -8.29
CA ILE A 8 42.50 -31.06 -8.10
C ILE A 8 41.48 -30.62 -9.16
N VAL A 9 41.67 -31.01 -10.42
CA VAL A 9 40.73 -30.71 -11.52
C VAL A 9 39.37 -31.35 -11.26
N ALA A 10 39.32 -32.61 -10.85
CA ALA A 10 38.08 -33.31 -10.50
C ALA A 10 37.33 -32.63 -9.33
N ASN A 11 38.06 -32.26 -8.26
CA ASN A 11 37.47 -31.57 -7.11
C ASN A 11 36.95 -30.17 -7.46
N HIS A 12 37.64 -29.43 -8.33
CA HIS A 12 37.18 -28.13 -8.79
C HIS A 12 35.87 -28.26 -9.58
N ALA A 13 35.76 -29.24 -10.47
CA ALA A 13 34.54 -29.51 -11.22
C ALA A 13 33.36 -29.86 -10.30
N LEU A 14 33.58 -30.69 -9.27
CA LEU A 14 32.56 -31.04 -8.28
C LEU A 14 32.12 -29.83 -7.44
N LYS A 15 33.07 -29.05 -6.90
CA LYS A 15 32.76 -27.84 -6.11
C LYS A 15 32.07 -26.77 -6.93
N SER A 16 32.41 -26.63 -8.21
CA SER A 16 31.73 -25.68 -9.12
C SER A 16 30.26 -26.06 -9.32
N LYS A 17 29.97 -27.35 -9.54
CA LYS A 17 28.58 -27.85 -9.62
C LYS A 17 27.80 -27.62 -8.32
N GLN A 18 28.41 -27.89 -7.17
CA GLN A 18 27.78 -27.64 -5.86
C GLN A 18 27.50 -26.15 -5.64
N LYS A 19 28.46 -25.25 -5.98
CA LYS A 19 28.24 -23.80 -5.90
C LYS A 19 27.04 -23.35 -6.73
N VAL A 20 26.88 -23.86 -7.94
CA VAL A 20 25.75 -23.50 -8.82
C VAL A 20 24.42 -23.96 -8.22
N ALA A 21 24.37 -25.17 -7.62
CA ALA A 21 23.17 -25.67 -6.95
C ALA A 21 22.80 -24.81 -5.73
N VAL A 22 23.77 -24.54 -4.85
CA VAL A 22 23.57 -23.69 -3.66
C VAL A 22 23.18 -22.26 -4.04
N ALA A 23 23.76 -21.70 -5.10
CA ALA A 23 23.39 -20.37 -5.59
C ALA A 23 21.93 -20.31 -6.08
N LYS A 24 21.42 -21.37 -6.71
CA LYS A 24 20.02 -21.48 -7.12
C LYS A 24 19.08 -21.54 -5.91
N GLU A 25 19.42 -22.34 -4.89
CA GLU A 25 18.63 -22.43 -3.65
C GLU A 25 18.62 -21.11 -2.88
N LEU A 26 19.78 -20.46 -2.75
CA LEU A 26 19.87 -19.11 -2.17
C LEU A 26 19.00 -18.11 -2.95
N GLY A 27 19.00 -18.19 -4.28
CA GLY A 27 18.13 -17.37 -5.12
C GLY A 27 16.64 -17.61 -4.87
N ALA A 28 16.22 -18.86 -4.67
CA ALA A 28 14.84 -19.20 -4.33
C ALA A 28 14.46 -18.72 -2.92
N MET A 29 15.32 -18.97 -1.93
CA MET A 29 15.09 -18.54 -0.54
C MET A 29 15.03 -17.02 -0.42
N THR A 30 15.92 -16.28 -1.08
CA THR A 30 15.91 -14.81 -1.05
C THR A 30 14.64 -14.22 -1.66
N LYS A 31 14.16 -14.78 -2.77
CA LYS A 31 12.86 -14.41 -3.37
C LYS A 31 11.71 -14.70 -2.41
N ALA A 32 11.67 -15.88 -1.80
CA ALA A 32 10.66 -16.26 -0.83
C ALA A 32 10.66 -15.34 0.40
N LEU A 33 11.85 -14.98 0.90
CA LEU A 33 12.04 -14.10 2.05
C LEU A 33 11.60 -12.67 1.73
N LYS A 34 11.90 -12.17 0.52
CA LYS A 34 11.40 -10.88 0.02
C LYS A 34 9.88 -10.87 -0.07
N LEU A 35 9.27 -11.90 -0.65
CA LEU A 35 7.81 -12.06 -0.73
C LEU A 35 7.17 -12.10 0.67
N SER A 36 7.74 -12.90 1.59
CA SER A 36 7.31 -13.00 2.99
C SER A 36 7.28 -11.64 3.69
N LYS A 37 8.37 -10.86 3.57
CA LYS A 37 8.45 -9.51 4.11
C LYS A 37 7.38 -8.59 3.53
N THR A 38 7.16 -8.63 2.21
CA THR A 38 6.12 -7.83 1.55
C THR A 38 4.72 -8.22 2.01
N ILE A 39 4.39 -9.52 2.13
CA ILE A 39 3.05 -9.97 2.54
C ILE A 39 2.75 -9.63 4.00
N LYS A 40 3.70 -9.83 4.92
CA LYS A 40 3.49 -9.54 6.35
C LYS A 40 3.46 -8.04 6.62
N SER A 41 4.42 -7.30 6.08
CA SER A 41 4.54 -5.86 6.34
C SER A 41 3.40 -5.06 5.72
N ASN A 42 2.90 -5.46 4.54
CA ASN A 42 1.86 -4.70 3.85
C ASN A 42 0.49 -4.88 4.52
N LYS A 43 0.18 -6.03 5.13
CA LYS A 43 -1.10 -6.26 5.82
C LYS A 43 -1.25 -5.41 7.08
N ASP A 44 -0.26 -5.41 7.97
CA ASP A 44 -0.31 -4.61 9.21
C ASP A 44 -0.34 -3.11 8.91
N PHE A 45 0.50 -2.66 7.96
CA PHE A 45 0.53 -1.26 7.53
C PHE A 45 -0.78 -0.82 6.88
N SER A 46 -1.30 -1.60 5.91
CA SER A 46 -2.58 -1.29 5.24
C SER A 46 -3.75 -1.27 6.23
N TYR A 47 -3.77 -2.18 7.20
CA TYR A 47 -4.82 -2.23 8.22
C TYR A 47 -4.79 -1.00 9.14
N ARG A 48 -3.60 -0.58 9.59
CA ARG A 48 -3.43 0.64 10.38
C ARG A 48 -3.87 1.88 9.63
N ILE A 49 -3.55 1.96 8.33
CA ILE A 49 -3.98 3.09 7.49
C ILE A 49 -5.49 3.10 7.34
N LEU A 50 -6.11 1.96 7.03
CA LEU A 50 -7.57 1.86 6.93
C LEU A 50 -8.26 2.26 8.23
N ALA A 51 -7.73 1.84 9.38
CA ALA A 51 -8.23 2.25 10.69
C ALA A 51 -8.10 3.76 10.93
N GLN A 52 -7.00 4.38 10.53
CA GLN A 52 -6.80 5.84 10.65
C GLN A 52 -7.69 6.63 9.70
N VAL A 53 -7.91 6.12 8.49
CA VAL A 53 -8.87 6.71 7.54
C VAL A 53 -10.27 6.62 8.12
N ALA A 54 -10.67 5.47 8.66
CA ALA A 54 -11.98 5.25 9.28
C ALA A 54 -12.22 6.12 10.52
N SER A 55 -11.20 6.32 11.37
CA SER A 55 -11.32 7.18 12.57
C SER A 55 -11.43 8.67 12.24
N SER A 56 -11.00 9.08 11.05
CA SER A 56 -11.03 10.49 10.61
C SER A 56 -12.37 10.91 10.00
N VAL A 57 -13.32 9.97 9.85
CA VAL A 57 -14.60 10.19 9.15
C VAL A 57 -15.65 10.85 10.05
N PRO A 58 -16.17 12.04 9.68
CA PRO A 58 -17.31 12.65 10.38
C PRO A 58 -18.60 11.84 10.21
N LYS A 59 -19.53 11.91 11.18
CA LYS A 59 -20.84 11.20 11.13
C LYS A 59 -21.67 11.44 9.86
N ARG A 60 -21.45 12.56 9.17
CA ARG A 60 -22.18 13.00 7.96
C ARG A 60 -21.44 12.72 6.65
N VAL A 61 -20.42 11.87 6.70
CA VAL A 61 -19.62 11.44 5.55
C VAL A 61 -19.70 9.92 5.45
N ARG A 62 -19.93 9.40 4.25
CA ARG A 62 -19.95 7.96 3.96
C ARG A 62 -19.04 7.64 2.80
N PHE A 63 -18.21 6.62 2.93
CA PHE A 63 -17.40 6.12 1.82
C PHE A 63 -18.16 5.06 1.03
N THR A 64 -18.01 5.11 -0.28
CA THR A 64 -18.56 4.14 -1.23
C THR A 64 -17.45 3.25 -1.79
N LYS A 65 -16.25 3.81 -1.99
CA LYS A 65 -15.09 3.08 -2.49
C LYS A 65 -13.81 3.58 -1.84
N VAL A 66 -12.95 2.65 -1.44
CA VAL A 66 -11.58 2.90 -1.01
C VAL A 66 -10.66 2.10 -1.93
N ASP A 67 -9.79 2.79 -2.66
CA ASP A 67 -8.82 2.18 -3.57
C ASP A 67 -7.41 2.43 -3.04
N PHE A 68 -6.62 1.38 -2.85
CA PHE A 68 -5.25 1.50 -2.37
C PHE A 68 -4.30 0.87 -3.39
N ASN A 69 -3.32 1.65 -3.85
CA ASN A 69 -2.36 1.21 -4.86
C ASN A 69 -1.27 0.25 -4.33
N GLY A 70 -1.26 -0.04 -3.02
CA GLY A 70 -0.26 -0.93 -2.41
C GLY A 70 1.06 -0.24 -2.04
N SER A 71 1.20 1.07 -2.29
CA SER A 71 2.42 1.83 -1.97
C SER A 71 2.12 3.04 -1.09
N ASP A 72 1.60 4.09 -1.69
CA ASP A 72 1.67 5.46 -1.17
C ASP A 72 0.41 6.28 -1.45
N ARG A 73 -0.56 5.75 -2.22
CA ARG A 73 -1.75 6.49 -2.61
C ARG A 73 -3.02 5.72 -2.30
N ILE A 74 -3.93 6.42 -1.65
CA ILE A 74 -5.31 5.97 -1.42
C ILE A 74 -6.26 6.92 -2.11
N GLN A 75 -7.21 6.36 -2.86
CA GLN A 75 -8.33 7.09 -3.42
C GLN A 75 -9.59 6.75 -2.63
N LEU A 76 -10.17 7.76 -1.99
CA LEU A 76 -11.41 7.67 -1.24
C LEU A 76 -12.52 8.29 -2.09
N THR A 77 -13.58 7.53 -2.33
CA THR A 77 -14.79 8.02 -2.99
C THR A 77 -15.96 7.87 -2.04
N GLY A 78 -16.79 8.89 -1.92
CA GLY A 78 -17.90 8.90 -0.97
C GLY A 78 -18.89 10.01 -1.19
N PHE A 79 -19.82 10.13 -0.24
CA PHE A 79 -20.84 11.16 -0.18
C PHE A 79 -20.75 11.92 1.15
N ALA A 80 -20.98 13.23 1.09
CA ALA A 80 -21.06 14.09 2.26
C ALA A 80 -22.32 14.96 2.20
N ALA A 81 -22.85 15.32 3.37
CA ALA A 81 -24.02 16.19 3.45
C ALA A 81 -23.71 17.65 3.07
N SER A 82 -22.46 18.11 3.25
CA SER A 82 -22.04 19.49 2.98
C SER A 82 -20.57 19.57 2.58
N ASP A 83 -20.19 20.65 1.88
CA ASP A 83 -18.80 20.97 1.53
C ASP A 83 -17.94 21.14 2.79
N GLN A 84 -18.54 21.67 3.85
CA GLN A 84 -17.82 21.87 5.11
C GLN A 84 -17.45 20.55 5.78
N ASP A 85 -18.26 19.51 5.59
CA ASP A 85 -17.95 18.16 6.09
C ASP A 85 -16.82 17.52 5.28
N ILE A 86 -16.73 17.81 3.97
CA ILE A 86 -15.62 17.38 3.10
C ILE A 86 -14.32 18.08 3.53
N LEU A 87 -14.36 19.38 3.80
CA LEU A 87 -13.19 20.13 4.29
C LEU A 87 -12.75 19.63 5.66
N LYS A 88 -13.68 19.38 6.58
CA LYS A 88 -13.38 18.78 7.90
C LYS A 88 -12.75 17.40 7.77
N LEU A 89 -13.25 16.56 6.86
CA LEU A 89 -12.67 15.25 6.57
C LEU A 89 -11.22 15.40 6.07
N ILE A 90 -10.97 16.28 5.09
CA ILE A 90 -9.63 16.52 4.56
C ILE A 90 -8.68 17.00 5.67
N ALA A 91 -9.14 17.94 6.51
CA ALA A 91 -8.37 18.46 7.63
C ALA A 91 -8.09 17.40 8.71
N ASN A 92 -9.02 16.48 8.96
CA ASN A 92 -8.81 15.36 9.88
C ASN A 92 -7.81 14.36 9.31
N LEU A 93 -7.93 14.02 8.02
CA LEU A 93 -7.00 13.12 7.34
C LEU A 93 -5.59 13.70 7.29
N SER A 94 -5.42 15.00 7.05
CA SER A 94 -4.11 15.65 7.05
C SER A 94 -3.45 15.76 8.43
N LYS A 95 -4.18 15.55 9.52
CA LYS A 95 -3.64 15.51 10.89
C LYS A 95 -3.15 14.12 11.29
N GLN A 96 -3.48 13.09 10.52
CA GLN A 96 -3.09 11.71 10.85
C GLN A 96 -1.62 11.47 10.56
N LYS A 97 -0.94 10.74 11.46
CA LYS A 97 0.51 10.50 11.36
C LYS A 97 0.94 9.73 10.09
N LEU A 98 0.07 8.87 9.54
CA LEU A 98 0.41 8.06 8.35
C LEU A 98 0.01 8.74 7.03
N ILE A 99 -0.74 9.84 7.07
CA ILE A 99 -1.23 10.54 5.88
C ILE A 99 -0.48 11.87 5.79
N GLN A 100 0.42 12.00 4.83
CA GLN A 100 1.17 13.24 4.61
C GLN A 100 0.30 14.34 4.03
N GLN A 101 -0.60 13.98 3.12
CA GLN A 101 -1.43 14.94 2.41
C GLN A 101 -2.75 14.31 2.04
N ALA A 102 -3.86 15.01 2.27
CA ALA A 102 -5.16 14.71 1.71
C ALA A 102 -5.59 15.87 0.81
N SER A 103 -6.09 15.55 -0.38
CA SER A 103 -6.49 16.55 -1.38
C SER A 103 -7.76 16.13 -2.08
N LEU A 104 -8.62 17.09 -2.37
CA LEU A 104 -9.84 16.87 -3.14
C LEU A 104 -9.48 16.74 -4.62
N SER A 105 -9.86 15.62 -5.26
CA SER A 105 -9.71 15.44 -6.71
C SER A 105 -10.91 15.92 -7.50
N SER A 106 -12.11 15.66 -7.01
CA SER A 106 -13.34 16.06 -7.70
C SER A 106 -14.54 16.05 -6.76
N MET A 107 -15.46 16.99 -6.96
CA MET A 107 -16.81 16.98 -6.40
C MET A 107 -17.81 16.68 -7.50
N LYS A 108 -18.77 15.79 -7.24
CA LYS A 108 -19.89 15.52 -8.13
C LYS A 108 -21.17 15.82 -7.37
N LEU A 109 -21.93 16.81 -7.84
CA LEU A 109 -23.31 16.96 -7.41
C LEU A 109 -24.13 15.84 -8.06
N PRO A 110 -24.94 15.09 -7.29
CA PRO A 110 -25.90 14.17 -7.90
C PRO A 110 -26.93 14.98 -8.71
N ASN A 111 -27.31 14.47 -9.88
CA ASN A 111 -28.46 14.99 -10.63
C ASN A 111 -29.72 14.63 -9.82
N GLN A 112 -30.44 15.63 -9.31
CA GLN A 112 -31.59 15.38 -8.42
C GLN A 112 -32.94 15.55 -9.11
N LYS A 113 -33.89 14.69 -8.69
CA LYS A 113 -35.34 14.94 -8.70
C LYS A 113 -35.71 15.63 -7.38
N ALA A 114 -36.71 16.52 -7.39
CA ALA A 114 -37.14 17.29 -6.23
C ALA A 114 -37.60 16.38 -5.07
N GLY A 115 -36.97 16.49 -3.89
CA GLY A 115 -37.39 15.83 -2.65
C GLY A 115 -36.32 14.97 -1.95
N GLU A 116 -35.19 14.64 -2.58
CA GLU A 116 -34.12 13.85 -1.95
C GLU A 116 -33.06 14.71 -1.27
N GLN A 117 -32.55 14.23 -0.12
CA GLN A 117 -31.49 14.88 0.65
C GLN A 117 -30.24 15.08 -0.22
N VAL A 118 -29.87 16.35 -0.46
CA VAL A 118 -28.71 16.73 -1.30
C VAL A 118 -27.43 16.18 -0.66
N GLN A 119 -26.89 15.08 -1.21
CA GLN A 119 -25.61 14.53 -0.78
C GLN A 119 -24.57 14.75 -1.88
N LYS A 120 -23.48 15.45 -1.57
CA LYS A 120 -22.43 15.75 -2.54
C LYS A 120 -21.45 14.59 -2.61
N GLY A 121 -21.26 14.04 -3.80
CA GLY A 121 -20.23 13.06 -4.08
C GLY A 121 -18.85 13.72 -4.07
N PHE A 122 -17.86 13.06 -3.48
CA PHE A 122 -16.48 13.52 -3.47
C PHE A 122 -15.52 12.39 -3.81
N ARG A 123 -14.38 12.77 -4.38
CA ARG A 123 -13.19 11.93 -4.53
C ARG A 123 -12.01 12.64 -3.89
N ILE A 124 -11.37 12.01 -2.91
CA ILE A 124 -10.20 12.52 -2.21
C ILE A 124 -9.03 11.58 -2.49
N ILE A 125 -7.87 12.15 -2.78
CA ILE A 125 -6.61 11.44 -2.86
C ILE A 125 -5.79 11.74 -1.61
N CYS A 126 -5.39 10.68 -0.93
CA CYS A 126 -4.49 10.71 0.21
C CYS A 126 -3.12 10.15 -0.21
N LYS A 127 -2.06 10.90 0.09
CA LYS A 127 -0.67 10.43 0.01
C LYS A 127 -0.21 9.97 1.39
N LEU A 128 0.36 8.78 1.44
CA LEU A 128 0.84 8.17 2.67
C LEU A 128 2.30 8.55 2.92
N GLY A 129 2.60 8.91 4.16
CA GLY A 129 3.96 9.07 4.63
C GLY A 129 4.50 7.74 5.13
N ARG A 130 5.73 7.41 4.75
CA ARG A 130 6.48 6.37 5.44
C ARG A 130 6.88 6.94 6.80
N GLN A 131 6.42 6.34 7.90
CA GLN A 131 7.08 6.61 9.18
C GLN A 131 8.53 6.15 9.04
N VAL A 132 9.45 7.10 9.23
CA VAL A 132 10.86 6.83 9.52
C VAL A 132 10.95 6.36 10.96
#